data_AF-A0A645IQ39-F1
#
_entry.id   AF-A0A645IQ39-F1
#
_cell.length_a   1.000
_cell.length_b   1.000
_cell.length_c   1.000
_cell.angle_alpha   90.00
_cell.angle_beta   90.00
_cell.angle_gamma   90.00
#
_symmetry.space_group_name_H-M   'P 1'
#
loop_
_entity.id
_entity.type
_entity.pdbx_description
1 polymer ?
#
loop_
_entity_poly.entity_id
_entity_poly.type
_entity_poly.pdbx_seq_one_letter_code
_entity_poly.pdbx_strand_id
1 'polypeptide(L)' 'MKIIYKITYPNGKIYIGKDLTDSINYFGSANSKLIEKDFIREERRDFTIRKEIFFILH' A
#
# COMPACT_ATOMS: atom_id res chain seq x y z
N MET A 1 -7.54 2.88 16.96
CA MET A 1 -7.19 4.13 16.24
C MET A 1 -7.53 3.93 14.77
N LYS A 2 -8.09 4.94 14.10
CA LYS A 2 -8.37 4.84 12.65
C LYS A 2 -7.30 5.65 11.92
N ILE A 3 -6.56 4.99 11.04
CA ILE A 3 -5.42 5.60 10.35
C ILE A 3 -5.73 5.68 8.87
N ILE A 4 -5.51 6.84 8.28
CA ILE A 4 -5.56 7.02 6.83
C ILE A 4 -4.12 7.04 6.32
N TYR A 5 -3.81 6.18 5.37
CA TYR A 5 -2.47 6.06 4.81
C TYR A 5 -2.49 6.01 3.29
N LYS A 6 -1.31 6.29 2.72
CA LYS A 6 -1.01 6.19 1.31
C LYS A 6 0.07 5.14 1.09
N ILE A 7 -0.11 4.29 0.10
CA ILE A 7 0.94 3.43 -0.45
C ILE A 7 1.30 3.93 -1.84
N THR A 8 2.60 4.06 -2.10
CA THR A 8 3.14 4.32 -3.43
C THR A 8 3.89 3.09 -3.90
N TYR A 9 3.48 2.60 -5.07
CA TYR A 9 4.11 1.49 -5.78
C TYR A 9 5.26 1.98 -6.68
N PRO A 10 6.17 1.09 -7.13
CA PRO A 10 7.30 1.47 -7.98
C PRO A 10 6.91 2.18 -9.29
N ASN A 11 5.76 1.80 -9.85
CA ASN A 11 5.20 2.40 -11.06
C ASN A 11 4.52 3.78 -10.82
N GLY A 12 4.66 4.35 -9.62
CA GLY A 12 4.07 5.63 -9.24
C GLY A 12 2.58 5.59 -8.90
N LYS A 13 1.90 4.43 -9.05
CA LYS A 13 0.50 4.32 -8.66
C LYS A 13 0.33 4.43 -7.16
N ILE A 14 -0.80 5.01 -6.77
CA ILE A 14 -1.13 5.33 -5.39
C ILE A 14 -2.35 4.54 -4.95
N TYR A 15 -2.26 3.94 -3.76
CA TYR A 15 -3.39 3.37 -3.04
C TYR A 15 -3.61 4.14 -1.74
N ILE A 16 -4.83 4.62 -1.52
CA ILE A 16 -5.24 5.23 -0.25
C ILE A 16 -6.09 4.23 0.52
N GLY A 17 -5.65 3.92 1.74
CA GLY A 17 -6.30 2.94 2.59
C GLY A 17 -6.63 3.49 3.97
N LYS A 18 -7.47 2.74 4.68
CA LYS A 18 -7.74 2.93 6.10
C LYS A 18 -7.28 1.71 6.88
N ASP A 19 -6.53 1.92 7.95
CA ASP A 19 -6.13 0.89 8.91
C ASP A 19 -6.92 1.11 10.22
N LEU A 20 -7.51 0.03 10.74
CA LEU A 20 -8.25 0.01 12.00
C LEU A 20 -7.46 -0.65 13.14
N THR A 21 -6.32 -1.23 12.81
CA THR A 21 -5.48 -2.06 13.68
C THR A 21 -4.25 -1.33 14.18
N ASP A 22 -3.84 -0.25 13.51
CA ASP A 22 -2.58 0.46 13.76
C ASP A 22 -1.36 -0.48 13.69
N SER A 23 -1.38 -1.38 12.71
CA SER A 23 -0.29 -2.33 12.53
C SER A 23 0.80 -1.75 11.65
N ILE A 24 2.03 -1.75 12.16
CA ILE A 24 3.22 -1.32 11.41
C ILE A 24 3.46 -2.16 10.15
N ASN A 25 3.07 -3.44 10.16
CA ASN A 25 3.28 -4.35 9.04
C ASN A 25 2.07 -4.48 8.10
N TYR A 26 0.99 -3.74 8.33
CA TYR A 26 -0.18 -3.77 7.46
C TYR A 26 -0.05 -2.78 6.30
N PHE A 27 -0.04 -3.30 5.08
CA PHE A 27 0.07 -2.52 3.83
C PHE A 27 -1.21 -2.60 2.98
N GLY A 28 -2.36 -2.72 3.64
CA GLY A 28 -3.66 -2.68 2.98
C GLY A 28 -4.13 -3.99 2.39
N SER A 29 -5.29 -3.91 1.73
CA SER A 29 -6.03 -5.04 1.16
C SER A 29 -6.39 -4.79 -0.31
N ALA A 30 -5.51 -4.08 -1.02
CA ALA A 30 -5.68 -3.82 -2.45
C ALA A 30 -5.76 -5.14 -3.24
N ASN A 31 -6.59 -5.15 -4.29
CA ASN A 31 -6.84 -6.34 -5.08
C ASN A 31 -5.56 -6.77 -5.83
N SER A 32 -5.02 -7.94 -5.49
CA SER A 32 -3.77 -8.44 -6.08
C SER A 32 -3.84 -8.53 -7.61
N LYS A 33 -4.97 -9.00 -8.18
CA LYS A 33 -5.13 -9.15 -9.63
C LYS A 33 -5.07 -7.83 -10.40
N LEU A 34 -5.38 -6.71 -9.75
CA LEU A 34 -5.25 -5.39 -10.38
C LEU A 34 -3.80 -4.92 -10.35
N ILE A 35 -3.13 -5.06 -9.20
CA ILE A 35 -1.73 -4.70 -9.03
C ILE A 35 -0.86 -5.51 -9.98
N GLU A 36 -1.10 -6.82 -10.08
CA GLU A 36 -0.35 -7.73 -10.94
C GLU A 36 -0.35 -7.33 -12.42
N LYS A 37 -1.41 -6.65 -12.91
CA LYS A 37 -1.46 -6.17 -14.30
C LYS A 37 -0.46 -5.06 -14.59
N ASP A 38 0.07 -4.43 -13.54
CA ASP A 38 0.97 -3.30 -13.66
C ASP A 38 2.45 -3.66 -13.49
N PHE A 39 2.76 -4.94 -13.28
CA PHE A 39 4.14 -5.42 -13.06
C PHE A 39 4.38 -6.72 -13.81
N ILE A 40 5.49 -6.77 -14.55
CA ILE A 40 6.00 -8.03 -15.09
C ILE A 40 6.61 -8.90 -13.97
N ARG A 41 6.81 -10.19 -14.23
CA ARG A 41 7.22 -11.16 -13.20
C ARG A 41 8.58 -10.80 -12.59
N GLU A 42 9.47 -10.23 -13.38
CA GLU A 42 10.83 -9.86 -13.01
C GLU A 42 10.86 -8.68 -12.03
N GLU A 43 10.02 -7.66 -12.25
CA GLU A 43 9.88 -6.50 -11.35
C GLU A 43 9.35 -6.89 -9.98
N ARG A 44 8.56 -7.98 -9.90
CA ARG A 44 8.05 -8.49 -8.61
C ARG A 44 9.11 -9.16 -7.76
N ARG A 45 10.30 -9.47 -8.31
CA ARG A 45 11.37 -10.17 -7.57
C ARG A 45 12.02 -9.28 -6.53
N ASP A 46 12.15 -8.00 -6.84
CA ASP A 46 12.72 -7.00 -5.95
C ASP A 46 12.10 -5.63 -6.26
N PHE A 47 11.32 -5.13 -5.33
CA PHE A 47 10.73 -3.80 -5.43
C PHE A 47 10.47 -3.20 -4.05
N THR A 48 10.44 -1.87 -4.00
CA THR A 48 10.12 -1.12 -2.80
C THR A 48 8.74 -0.51 -2.91
N ILE A 49 7.96 -0.58 -1.84
CA ILE A 49 6.75 0.22 -1.65
C ILE A 49 6.97 1.17 -0.49
N ARG A 50 6.34 2.34 -0.55
CA ARG A 50 6.38 3.33 0.54
C ARG A 50 4.99 3.53 1.13
N LYS A 51 4.86 3.36 2.45
CA LYS A 51 3.64 3.69 3.22
C LYS A 51 3.85 5.03 3.93
N GLU A 52 2.89 5.93 3.82
CA GLU A 52 2.84 7.21 4.53
C GLU A 52 1.53 7.31 5.30
N ILE A 53 1.58 7.69 6.58
CA ILE A 53 0.38 7.99 7.36
C ILE A 53 0.05 9.46 7.17
N PHE A 54 -1.20 9.74 6.78
CA PHE A 54 -1.70 11.10 6.60
C PHE A 54 -2.50 11.58 7.81
N PHE A 55 -3.33 10.71 8.39
CA PHE A 55 -4.16 11.06 9.53
C PHE A 55 -4.25 9.91 10.53
N ILE A 56 -4.25 10.28 11.81
CA ILE A 56 -4.55 9.39 12.93
C ILE A 56 -5.77 9.96 13.63
N LEU A 57 -6.88 9.24 13.58
CA LEU A 57 -8.13 9.60 14.23
C LEU A 57 -8.24 8.79 15.53
N HIS A 58 -8.44 9.53 16.61
CA HIS A 58 -8.68 9.02 17.96
C HIS A 58 -10.16 8.68 18.12
#